data_AF-A0A927AWB6-F1
#
_entry.id   AF-A0A927AWB6-F1
#
_cell.length_a   1.000
_cell.length_b   1.000
_cell.length_c   1.000
_cell.angle_alpha   90.00
_cell.angle_beta   90.00
_cell.angle_gamma   90.00
#
_symmetry.space_group_name_H-M   'P 1'
#
loop_
_entity.id
_entity.type
_entity.pdbx_description
1 polymer ?
#
loop_
_entity_poly.entity_id
_entity_poly.type
_entity_poly.pdbx_seq_one_letter_code
_entity_poly.pdbx_strand_id
1 'polypeptide(L)' 'MTTYKPSDYELLRRRCADLKDQGWKQTKIAQALGLTEGWVSRTLKKYQQDGQAGLA' A
#
# COMPACT_ATOMS: atom_id res chain seq x y z
N MET A 1 -1.97 -5.20 18.59
CA MET A 1 -2.09 -4.42 17.34
C MET A 1 -0.89 -3.48 17.29
N THR A 2 0.00 -3.62 16.31
CA THR A 2 1.14 -2.71 16.15
C THR A 2 0.63 -1.32 15.84
N THR A 3 0.81 -0.37 16.76
CA THR A 3 0.46 1.03 16.57
C THR A 3 1.52 1.67 15.67
N TYR A 4 1.28 1.68 14.36
CA TYR A 4 2.13 2.36 13.40
C TYR A 4 1.94 3.87 13.52
N LYS A 5 3.02 4.65 13.41
CA LYS A 5 2.90 6.11 13.31
C LYS A 5 2.30 6.46 11.94
N PRO A 6 1.63 7.62 11.79
CA PRO A 6 1.10 8.06 10.50
C PRO A 6 2.16 8.01 9.37
N SER A 7 3.40 8.35 9.68
CA SER A 7 4.54 8.30 8.76
C SER A 7 4.90 6.88 8.29
N ASP A 8 4.71 5.86 9.14
CA ASP A 8 4.91 4.46 8.75
C ASP A 8 3.85 4.02 7.73
N TYR A 9 2.61 4.50 7.87
CA TYR A 9 1.54 4.18 6.92
C TYR A 9 1.78 4.80 5.54
N GLU A 10 2.25 6.04 5.45
CA GLU A 10 2.62 6.65 4.17
C GLU A 10 3.71 5.84 3.46
N LEU A 11 4.74 5.40 4.19
CA LEU A 11 5.85 4.62 3.64
C LEU A 11 5.36 3.25 3.13
N LEU A 12 4.48 2.59 3.89
CA LEU A 12 3.82 1.35 3.47
C LEU A 12 2.96 1.54 2.22
N ARG A 13 2.23 2.67 2.09
CA ARG A 13 1.39 2.95 0.93
C ARG A 13 2.22 3.16 -0.33
N ARG A 14 3.32 3.90 -0.22
CA ARG A 14 4.29 4.11 -1.32
C ARG A 14 4.92 2.79 -1.75
N ARG A 15 5.38 1.96 -0.80
CA ARG A 15 5.90 0.62 -1.12
C ARG A 15 4.85 -0.27 -1.79
N CYS A 16 3.60 -0.19 -1.35
CA CYS A 16 2.50 -0.95 -1.95
C CYS A 16 2.28 -0.58 -3.43
N ALA A 17 2.28 0.72 -3.74
CA ALA A 17 2.16 1.22 -5.11
C ALA A 17 3.38 0.85 -5.98
N ASP A 18 4.59 1.00 -5.44
CA ASP A 18 5.83 0.65 -6.13
C ASP A 18 5.89 -0.86 -6.49
N LEU A 19 5.56 -1.74 -5.54
CA LEU A 19 5.49 -3.18 -5.80
C LEU A 19 4.43 -3.52 -6.85
N LYS A 20 3.31 -2.80 -6.86
CA LYS A 20 2.26 -2.99 -7.87
C LYS A 20 2.74 -2.57 -9.26
N ASP A 21 3.51 -1.49 -9.36
CA ASP A 21 4.13 -1.02 -10.60
C ASP A 21 5.16 -2.03 -11.13
N GLN A 22 5.92 -2.66 -10.22
CA GLN A 22 6.79 -3.80 -10.52
C GLN A 22 6.04 -5.09 -10.93
N GLY A 23 4.71 -5.05 -11.08
CA GLY A 23 3.90 -6.18 -11.53
C GLY A 23 3.53 -7.19 -10.43
N TRP A 24 3.75 -6.87 -9.15
CA TRP A 24 3.39 -7.81 -8.07
C TRP A 24 1.86 -7.95 -7.93
N LYS A 25 1.43 -9.16 -7.59
CA LYS A 25 0.03 -9.45 -7.21
C LYS A 25 -0.27 -8.89 -5.82
N GLN A 26 -1.49 -8.38 -5.61
CA GLN A 26 -1.93 -7.78 -4.35
C GLN A 26 -1.73 -8.70 -3.14
N THR A 27 -2.03 -9.98 -3.29
CA THR A 27 -1.82 -11.03 -2.28
C THR A 27 -0.36 -11.10 -1.84
N LYS A 28 0.57 -11.02 -2.79
CA LYS A 28 2.02 -11.09 -2.53
C LYS A 28 2.51 -9.81 -1.85
N ILE A 29 1.97 -8.65 -2.23
CA ILE A 29 2.26 -7.36 -1.59
C ILE A 29 1.79 -7.36 -0.13
N ALA A 30 0.57 -7.85 0.12
CA ALA A 30 0.01 -7.97 1.46
C ALA A 30 0.90 -8.84 2.36
N GLN A 31 1.31 -10.01 1.87
CA GLN A 31 2.23 -10.88 2.60
C GLN A 31 3.61 -10.25 2.83
N ALA A 32 4.19 -9.60 1.81
CA ALA A 32 5.52 -8.99 1.91
C ALA A 32 5.55 -7.80 2.89
N LEU A 33 4.45 -7.06 3.02
CA LEU A 33 4.34 -5.90 3.90
C LEU A 33 3.72 -6.23 5.27
N GLY A 34 3.30 -7.47 5.50
CA GLY A 34 2.59 -7.87 6.73
C GLY A 34 1.23 -7.18 6.89
N LEU A 35 0.57 -6.88 5.76
CA LEU A 35 -0.69 -6.16 5.69
C LEU A 35 -1.83 -7.07 5.22
N THR A 36 -3.06 -6.60 5.39
CA THR A 36 -4.24 -7.29 4.85
C THR A 36 -4.46 -6.92 3.38
N GLU A 37 -5.01 -7.86 2.60
CA GLU A 37 -5.34 -7.60 1.18
C GLU A 37 -6.33 -6.45 1.01
N GLY A 38 -7.27 -6.27 1.96
CA GLY A 38 -8.21 -5.16 1.96
C GLY A 38 -7.51 -3.80 2.09
N TRP A 39 -6.47 -3.70 2.91
CA TRP A 39 -5.68 -2.48 3.05
C TRP A 39 -4.90 -2.18 1.76
N VAL A 40 -4.30 -3.22 1.16
CA VAL A 40 -3.59 -3.13 -0.13
C VAL A 40 -4.53 -2.68 -1.24
N SER A 41 -5.71 -3.29 -1.36
CA SER A 41 -6.72 -2.96 -2.36
C SER A 41 -7.19 -1.50 -2.23
N ARG A 42 -7.51 -1.05 -1.01
CA ARG A 42 -7.91 0.34 -0.76
C ARG A 42 -6.80 1.33 -1.13
N THR A 43 -5.56 1.01 -0.79
CA THR A 43 -4.39 1.85 -1.08
C THR A 43 -4.14 1.97 -2.58
N LEU A 44 -4.15 0.85 -3.30
CA LEU A 44 -3.95 0.84 -4.74
C LEU A 44 -5.09 1.54 -5.48
N LYS A 45 -6.32 1.42 -5.00
CA LYS A 45 -7.46 2.16 -5.55
C LYS A 45 -7.26 3.67 -5.42
N LYS A 46 -6.84 4.15 -4.26
CA LYS A 46 -6.48 5.58 -4.06
C LYS A 46 -5.33 6.01 -4.97
N TYR A 47 -4.29 5.19 -5.07
CA TYR A 47 -3.15 5.46 -5.96
C TYR A 47 -3.58 5.57 -7.43
N GLN A 48 -4.51 4.73 -7.87
CA GLN A 48 -5.02 4.77 -9.24
C GLN A 48 -5.88 6.03 -9.52
N GLN A 49 -6.62 6.52 -8.51
CA GLN A 49 -7.49 7.69 -8.66
C GLN A 49 -6.73 9.01 -8.59
N ASP A 50 -5.83 9.15 -7.63
CA ASP A 50 -5.20 10.42 -7.27
C ASP A 50 -3.67 10.41 -7.46
N GLY A 51 -3.13 9.32 -8.02
CA GLY A 51 -1.69 9.11 -8.14
C GLY A 51 -1.00 9.08 -6.78
N GLN A 52 0.25 9.53 -6.75
CA GLN A 52 1.05 9.59 -5.52
C GLN A 52 0.47 10.55 -4.47
N ALA A 53 -0.33 11.55 -4.88
CA ALA A 53 -1.00 12.47 -3.96
C ALA A 53 -2.08 11.78 -3.11
N GLY A 54 -2.68 10.70 -3.61
CA GLY A 54 -3.66 9.90 -2.86
C GLY A 54 -3.06 9.03 -1.75
N LEU A 55 -1.73 8.97 -1.65
CA LEU A 55 -1.01 8.15 -0.66
C LEU A 55 -0.56 8.92 0.57
N ALA A 56 -0.67 10.26 0.56
CA ALA A 56 -0.39 11.14 1.70
C ALA A 56 -1.39 10.93 2.88
#